data_AF-A0A7Y3TCA6-F1
#
_entry.id   AF-A0A7Y3TCA6-F1
#
_cell.length_a   1.000
_cell.length_b   1.000
_cell.length_c   1.000
_cell.angle_alpha   90.00
_cell.angle_beta   90.00
_cell.angle_gamma   90.00
#
_symmetry.space_group_name_H-M   'P 1'
#
loop_
_entity.id
_entity.type
_entity.pdbx_description
1 polymer ?
#
loop_
_entity_poly.entity_id
_entity_poly.type
_entity_poly.pdbx_seq_one_letter_code
_entity_poly.pdbx_strand_id
1 'polypeptide(L)'
;MANFDDHISHSKSNLEYLSQINTLINSRWDWQVTVCFYSALHLMNAHIVRKTSKNYLSHNQVDEVLNPFNPLSLGKIDETTYLSYTKLCHLSRRSRYLLNENFSKSEDIHTASITHSPHFTKAIYHLDIIIDFMNKNYGVEFSKTKIYCIDLKGREFKYFTVTTS
;
A
#
# COMPACT_ATOMS: atom_id res chain seq x y z
N MET A 1 21.43 4.35 -6.67
CA MET A 1 20.33 3.44 -6.27
C MET A 1 19.74 3.97 -4.98
N ALA A 2 18.42 3.93 -4.83
CA ALA A 2 17.79 4.39 -3.60
C ALA A 2 18.22 3.51 -2.42
N ASN A 3 18.47 4.13 -1.28
CA ASN A 3 18.77 3.44 -0.04
C ASN A 3 17.49 3.27 0.82
N PHE A 4 17.63 2.72 2.02
CA PHE A 4 16.53 2.55 2.96
C PHE A 4 15.82 3.87 3.27
N ASP A 5 16.57 4.91 3.62
CA ASP A 5 16.04 6.20 4.05
C ASP A 5 15.37 6.97 2.90
N ASP A 6 15.90 6.86 1.68
CA ASP A 6 15.29 7.42 0.48
C ASP A 6 13.87 6.88 0.29
N HIS A 7 13.69 5.57 0.46
CA HIS A 7 12.38 4.93 0.37
C HIS A 7 11.44 5.31 1.52
N ILE A 8 11.94 5.41 2.75
CA ILE A 8 11.13 5.87 3.89
C ILE A 8 10.66 7.31 3.64
N SER A 9 11.55 8.19 3.20
CA SER A 9 11.24 9.58 2.88
C SER A 9 10.17 9.67 1.79
N HIS A 10 10.30 8.89 0.72
CA HIS A 10 9.31 8.86 -0.36
C HIS A 10 7.94 8.37 0.11
N SER A 11 7.90 7.35 0.96
CA SER A 11 6.65 6.86 1.54
C SER A 11 5.99 7.91 2.43
N LYS A 12 6.76 8.63 3.26
CA LYS A 12 6.25 9.74 4.09
C LYS A 12 5.65 10.87 3.24
N SER A 13 6.35 11.25 2.18
CA SER A 13 5.84 12.24 1.21
C SER A 13 4.53 11.78 0.56
N ASN A 14 4.41 10.50 0.20
CA ASN A 14 3.17 9.94 -0.34
C ASN A 14 2.02 9.96 0.69
N LEU A 15 2.29 9.70 1.97
CA LEU A 15 1.29 9.79 3.04
C LEU A 15 0.79 11.23 3.25
N GLU A 16 1.70 12.20 3.18
CA GLU A 16 1.32 13.61 3.20
C GLU A 16 0.45 13.96 1.99
N TYR A 17 0.88 13.56 0.80
CA TYR A 17 0.12 13.74 -0.43
C TYR A 17 -1.28 13.10 -0.35
N LEU A 18 -1.38 11.90 0.23
CA LEU A 18 -2.66 11.22 0.47
C LEU A 18 -3.61 12.08 1.30
N SER A 19 -3.12 12.68 2.40
CA SER A 19 -3.92 13.56 3.25
C SER A 19 -4.41 14.79 2.49
N GLN A 20 -3.53 15.40 1.69
CA GLN A 20 -3.86 16.56 0.87
C GLN A 20 -4.94 16.25 -0.17
N ILE A 21 -4.78 15.19 -0.96
CA ILE A 21 -5.77 14.83 -1.99
C ILE A 21 -7.10 14.38 -1.39
N ASN A 22 -7.07 13.68 -0.26
CA ASN A 22 -8.27 13.22 0.41
C ASN A 22 -9.09 14.41 0.94
N THR A 23 -8.40 15.48 1.37
CA THR A 23 -9.03 16.73 1.84
C THR A 23 -9.55 17.58 0.68
N LEU A 24 -8.74 17.77 -0.37
CA LEU A 24 -9.08 18.66 -1.50
C LEU A 24 -10.06 18.03 -2.49
N ILE A 25 -9.93 16.73 -2.77
CA ILE A 25 -10.68 16.03 -3.82
C ILE A 25 -11.08 14.63 -3.34
N ASN A 26 -11.94 14.58 -2.32
CA ASN A 26 -12.32 13.35 -1.63
C ASN A 26 -12.92 12.25 -2.53
N SER A 27 -13.50 12.61 -3.67
CA SER A 27 -14.14 11.65 -4.59
C SER A 27 -13.18 10.86 -5.49
N ARG A 28 -11.87 11.18 -5.50
CA ARG A 28 -10.86 10.50 -6.36
C ARG A 28 -10.30 9.25 -5.68
N TRP A 29 -11.16 8.24 -5.52
CA TRP A 29 -10.83 7.00 -4.81
C TRP A 29 -9.72 6.19 -5.49
N ASP A 30 -9.70 6.18 -6.81
CA ASP A 30 -8.67 5.54 -7.64
C ASP A 30 -7.27 6.09 -7.34
N TRP A 31 -7.12 7.41 -7.28
CA TRP A 31 -5.85 8.06 -6.93
C TRP A 31 -5.48 7.81 -5.48
N GLN A 32 -6.43 7.92 -4.55
CA GLN A 32 -6.16 7.66 -3.13
C GLN A 32 -5.71 6.22 -2.87
N VAL A 33 -6.37 5.22 -3.47
CA VAL A 33 -5.94 3.81 -3.40
C VAL A 33 -4.57 3.62 -4.04
N THR A 34 -4.31 4.28 -5.16
CA THR A 34 -3.01 4.20 -5.85
C THR A 34 -1.89 4.76 -4.97
N VAL A 35 -2.09 5.90 -4.32
CA VAL A 35 -1.12 6.49 -3.39
C VAL A 35 -0.88 5.57 -2.18
N CYS A 36 -1.92 4.91 -1.65
CA CYS A 36 -1.74 3.93 -0.58
C CYS A 36 -0.78 2.80 -1.01
N PHE A 37 -0.96 2.24 -2.20
CA PHE A 37 -0.09 1.19 -2.71
C PHE A 37 1.35 1.69 -2.94
N TYR A 38 1.55 2.86 -3.55
CA TYR A 38 2.91 3.38 -3.77
C TYR A 38 3.62 3.73 -2.46
N SER A 39 2.86 4.15 -1.43
CA SER A 39 3.39 4.28 -0.06
C SER A 39 3.92 2.94 0.46
N ALA A 40 3.10 1.88 0.36
CA ALA A 40 3.48 0.52 0.76
C ALA A 40 4.65 -0.05 -0.06
N LEU A 41 4.68 0.19 -1.38
CA LEU A 41 5.74 -0.26 -2.27
C LEU A 41 7.09 0.30 -1.86
N HIS A 42 7.17 1.58 -1.50
CA HIS A 42 8.40 2.16 -1.00
C HIS A 42 8.80 1.58 0.36
N LEU A 43 7.86 1.35 1.27
CA LEU A 43 8.16 0.68 2.55
C LEU A 43 8.72 -0.73 2.36
N MET A 44 8.14 -1.52 1.47
CA MET A 44 8.64 -2.85 1.17
C MET A 44 9.98 -2.82 0.45
N ASN A 45 10.21 -1.88 -0.46
CA ASN A 45 11.54 -1.70 -1.04
C ASN A 45 12.58 -1.29 0.01
N ALA A 46 12.22 -0.44 0.98
CA ALA A 46 13.10 -0.13 2.11
C ALA A 46 13.48 -1.41 2.87
N HIS A 47 12.48 -2.24 3.24
CA HIS A 47 12.72 -3.55 3.86
C HIS A 47 13.69 -4.40 3.04
N ILE A 48 13.46 -4.52 1.73
CA ILE A 48 14.25 -5.37 0.85
C ILE A 48 15.69 -4.83 0.73
N VAL A 49 15.88 -3.53 0.56
CA VAL A 49 17.20 -2.89 0.53
C VAL A 49 17.94 -3.19 1.83
N ARG A 50 17.27 -3.08 2.99
CA ARG A 50 17.87 -3.38 4.29
C ARG A 50 18.30 -4.84 4.42
N LYS A 51 17.54 -5.79 3.88
CA LYS A 51 17.84 -7.22 3.97
C LYS A 51 18.84 -7.73 2.94
N THR A 52 18.85 -7.13 1.75
CA THR A 52 19.52 -7.72 0.58
C THR A 52 20.53 -6.78 -0.09
N SER A 53 20.55 -5.49 0.28
CA SER A 53 21.28 -4.43 -0.43
C SER A 53 20.92 -4.30 -1.92
N LYS A 54 19.78 -4.84 -2.35
CA LYS A 54 19.28 -4.78 -3.72
C LYS A 54 18.05 -3.88 -3.82
N ASN A 55 17.91 -3.22 -4.96
CA ASN A 55 16.69 -2.54 -5.37
C ASN A 55 16.03 -3.37 -6.46
N TYR A 56 14.73 -3.58 -6.38
CA TYR A 56 13.98 -4.33 -7.39
C TYR A 56 13.12 -3.39 -8.22
N LEU A 57 13.05 -3.66 -9.54
CA LEU A 57 12.47 -2.75 -10.51
C LEU A 57 11.01 -3.09 -10.86
N SER A 58 10.60 -4.35 -10.66
CA SER A 58 9.23 -4.79 -10.98
C SER A 58 8.47 -5.27 -9.76
N HIS A 59 7.14 -5.10 -9.78
CA HIS A 59 6.28 -5.57 -8.69
C HIS A 59 6.34 -7.10 -8.50
N ASN A 60 6.56 -7.87 -9.56
CA ASN A 60 6.70 -9.33 -9.48
C ASN A 60 7.97 -9.72 -8.71
N GLN A 61 9.08 -9.03 -8.97
CA GLN A 61 10.31 -9.28 -8.22
C GLN A 61 10.17 -8.91 -6.74
N VAL A 62 9.48 -7.81 -6.45
CA VAL A 62 9.17 -7.44 -5.05
C VAL A 62 8.33 -8.54 -4.40
N ASP A 63 7.28 -9.03 -5.07
CA ASP A 63 6.44 -10.12 -4.57
C ASP A 63 7.24 -11.40 -4.26
N GLU A 64 8.06 -11.87 -5.19
CA GLU A 64 8.91 -13.05 -5.01
C GLU A 64 9.86 -12.95 -3.80
N VAL A 65 10.39 -11.74 -3.57
CA VAL A 65 11.33 -11.45 -2.47
C VAL A 65 10.62 -11.25 -1.14
N LEU A 66 9.35 -10.87 -1.11
CA LEU A 66 8.60 -10.75 0.15
C LEU A 66 7.88 -12.04 0.55
N ASN A 67 7.66 -12.94 -0.40
CA ASN A 67 6.82 -14.12 -0.23
C ASN A 67 7.31 -15.03 0.94
N PRO A 68 6.52 -15.19 2.03
CA PRO A 68 6.86 -16.04 3.17
C PRO A 68 6.93 -17.53 2.83
N PHE A 69 6.22 -17.95 1.78
CA PHE A 69 6.12 -19.34 1.35
C PHE A 69 7.29 -19.74 0.45
N ASN A 70 8.14 -18.80 0.04
CA ASN A 70 9.39 -19.08 -0.67
C ASN A 70 10.54 -19.28 0.34
N PRO A 71 11.03 -20.53 0.55
CA PRO A 71 12.06 -20.79 1.56
C PRO A 71 13.39 -20.07 1.27
N LEU A 72 13.68 -19.80 0.00
CA LEU A 72 14.91 -19.16 -0.46
C LEU A 72 14.84 -17.63 -0.43
N SER A 73 13.69 -17.07 -0.05
CA SER A 73 13.50 -15.64 -0.02
C SER A 73 14.25 -14.98 1.14
N LEU A 74 15.19 -14.10 0.80
CA LEU A 74 16.02 -13.35 1.75
C LEU A 74 15.31 -12.13 2.36
N GLY A 75 14.24 -11.65 1.72
CA GLY A 75 13.45 -10.50 2.15
C GLY A 75 12.05 -10.87 2.64
N LYS A 76 11.82 -12.16 2.95
CA LYS A 76 10.50 -12.61 3.36
C LYS A 76 10.02 -11.90 4.62
N ILE A 77 8.74 -11.57 4.61
CA ILE A 77 8.04 -10.92 5.72
C ILE A 77 7.01 -11.88 6.32
N ASP A 78 6.32 -11.49 7.39
CA ASP A 78 5.24 -12.32 7.93
C ASP A 78 4.05 -12.40 6.96
N GLU A 79 3.25 -13.45 7.09
CA GLU A 79 2.11 -13.73 6.22
C GLU A 79 1.08 -12.58 6.21
N THR A 80 0.83 -11.94 7.35
CA THR A 80 -0.18 -10.87 7.45
C THR A 80 0.25 -9.64 6.67
N THR A 81 1.53 -9.25 6.79
CA THR A 81 2.10 -8.13 6.03
C THR A 81 2.15 -8.46 4.54
N TYR A 82 2.56 -9.69 4.17
CA TYR A 82 2.61 -10.13 2.78
C TYR A 82 1.23 -10.11 2.12
N LEU A 83 0.22 -10.70 2.74
CA LEU A 83 -1.15 -10.68 2.22
C LEU A 83 -1.70 -9.25 2.09
N SER A 84 -1.38 -8.38 3.05
CA SER A 84 -1.78 -6.96 2.98
C SER A 84 -1.14 -6.22 1.82
N TYR A 85 0.16 -6.45 1.58
CA TYR A 85 0.86 -5.89 0.42
C TYR A 85 0.25 -6.37 -0.91
N THR A 86 0.01 -7.68 -1.03
CA THR A 86 -0.61 -8.26 -2.24
C THR A 86 -2.02 -7.72 -2.49
N LYS A 87 -2.83 -7.56 -1.43
CA LYS A 87 -4.15 -6.93 -1.53
C LYS A 87 -4.08 -5.48 -1.99
N LEU A 88 -3.15 -4.68 -1.46
CA LEU A 88 -2.92 -3.31 -1.96
C LEU A 88 -2.50 -3.27 -3.42
N CYS A 89 -1.62 -4.18 -3.85
CA CYS A 89 -1.22 -4.30 -5.24
C CYS A 89 -2.43 -4.54 -6.15
N HIS A 90 -3.32 -5.47 -5.78
CA HIS A 90 -4.55 -5.75 -6.55
C HIS A 90 -5.51 -4.56 -6.58
N LEU A 91 -5.73 -3.89 -5.44
CA LEU A 91 -6.57 -2.68 -5.36
C LEU A 91 -6.02 -1.54 -6.24
N SER A 92 -4.69 -1.34 -6.25
CA SER A 92 -4.04 -0.35 -7.12
C SER A 92 -4.16 -0.71 -8.60
N ARG A 93 -4.04 -1.99 -8.95
CA ARG A 93 -4.24 -2.45 -10.33
C ARG A 93 -5.67 -2.23 -10.80
N ARG A 94 -6.67 -2.56 -9.97
CA ARG A 94 -8.08 -2.20 -10.23
C ARG A 94 -8.22 -0.70 -10.47
N SER A 95 -7.64 0.11 -9.60
CA SER A 95 -7.77 1.57 -9.65
C SER A 95 -7.22 2.17 -10.94
N ARG A 96 -6.08 1.68 -11.43
CA ARG A 96 -5.41 2.22 -12.61
C ARG A 96 -5.92 1.65 -13.94
N TYR A 97 -6.37 0.40 -13.93
CA TYR A 97 -6.68 -0.35 -15.15
C TYR A 97 -8.15 -0.76 -15.26
N LEU A 98 -8.99 -0.39 -14.29
CA LEU A 98 -10.42 -0.75 -14.24
C LEU A 98 -10.65 -2.27 -14.30
N LEU A 99 -9.74 -3.04 -13.69
CA LEU A 99 -9.79 -4.51 -13.66
C LEU A 99 -10.44 -5.04 -12.38
N ASN A 100 -11.11 -6.19 -12.48
CA ASN A 100 -11.58 -6.90 -11.30
C ASN A 100 -10.39 -7.53 -10.54
N GLU A 101 -10.50 -7.69 -9.22
CA GLU A 101 -9.49 -8.39 -8.41
C GLU A 101 -9.31 -9.85 -8.85
N ASN A 102 -10.36 -10.48 -9.40
CA ASN A 102 -10.36 -11.84 -9.92
C ASN A 102 -10.14 -11.92 -11.44
N PHE A 103 -9.51 -10.92 -12.06
CA PHE A 103 -9.32 -10.94 -13.52
C PHE A 103 -8.48 -12.16 -13.94
N SER A 104 -8.96 -12.91 -14.93
CA SER A 104 -8.17 -13.94 -15.59
C SER A 104 -7.33 -13.31 -16.69
N LYS A 105 -6.07 -13.72 -16.82
CA LYS A 105 -5.23 -13.33 -17.97
C LYS A 105 -5.71 -13.94 -19.29
N SER A 106 -6.66 -14.87 -19.26
CA SER A 106 -7.20 -15.56 -20.44
C SER A 106 -8.36 -14.83 -21.11
N GLU A 107 -8.86 -13.75 -20.52
CA GLU A 107 -9.97 -12.97 -21.06
C GLU A 107 -9.44 -11.64 -21.60
N ASP A 108 -9.64 -11.38 -22.89
CA ASP A 108 -9.15 -10.16 -23.55
C ASP A 108 -10.05 -8.93 -23.28
N ILE A 109 -11.30 -9.14 -22.85
CA ILE A 109 -12.29 -8.08 -22.62
C ILE A 109 -12.93 -8.27 -21.24
N HIS A 110 -12.87 -7.22 -20.42
CA HIS A 110 -13.50 -7.20 -19.10
C HIS A 110 -14.41 -5.98 -18.93
N THR A 111 -15.48 -6.14 -18.15
CA THR A 111 -16.30 -5.01 -17.71
C THR A 111 -15.48 -4.09 -16.81
N ALA A 112 -15.50 -2.79 -17.12
CA ALA A 112 -14.80 -1.78 -16.35
C ALA A 112 -15.21 -1.81 -14.87
N SER A 113 -14.21 -1.92 -14.01
CA SER A 113 -14.35 -2.11 -12.57
C SER A 113 -13.94 -0.83 -11.83
N ILE A 114 -14.92 0.04 -11.55
CA ILE A 114 -14.68 1.35 -10.94
C ILE A 114 -14.27 1.22 -9.46
N THR A 115 -13.44 2.15 -9.00
CA THR A 115 -12.98 2.24 -7.60
C THR A 115 -13.92 3.15 -6.80
N HIS A 116 -14.23 2.73 -5.58
CA HIS A 116 -15.21 3.36 -4.69
C HIS A 116 -14.68 3.38 -3.26
N SER A 117 -15.36 4.10 -2.36
CA SER A 117 -14.95 4.25 -0.95
C SER A 117 -14.71 2.95 -0.18
N PRO A 118 -15.39 1.80 -0.43
CA PRO A 118 -15.04 0.55 0.24
C PRO A 118 -13.64 0.03 -0.14
N HIS A 119 -13.19 0.30 -1.38
CA HIS A 119 -11.85 -0.06 -1.83
C HIS A 119 -10.80 0.80 -1.14
N PHE A 120 -11.07 2.09 -0.98
CA PHE A 120 -10.19 2.98 -0.20
C PHE A 120 -10.11 2.56 1.26
N THR A 121 -11.24 2.17 1.86
CA THR A 121 -11.31 1.63 3.22
C THR A 121 -10.40 0.40 3.40
N LYS A 122 -10.47 -0.55 2.45
CA LYS A 122 -9.56 -1.71 2.43
C LYS A 122 -8.10 -1.29 2.27
N ALA A 123 -7.83 -0.29 1.42
CA ALA A 123 -6.47 0.19 1.19
C ALA A 123 -5.86 0.81 2.47
N ILE A 124 -6.63 1.60 3.22
CA ILE A 124 -6.19 2.17 4.50
C ILE A 124 -5.88 1.06 5.51
N TYR A 125 -6.76 0.07 5.66
CA TYR A 125 -6.54 -1.05 6.55
C TYR A 125 -5.23 -1.79 6.25
N HIS A 126 -4.99 -2.15 4.99
CA HIS A 126 -3.78 -2.86 4.61
C HIS A 126 -2.52 -2.00 4.71
N LEU A 127 -2.61 -0.69 4.46
CA LEU A 127 -1.49 0.21 4.62
C LEU A 127 -1.12 0.40 6.10
N ASP A 128 -2.10 0.46 7.01
CA ASP A 128 -1.86 0.56 8.46
C ASP A 128 -1.03 -0.62 8.97
N ILE A 129 -1.35 -1.84 8.52
CA ILE A 129 -0.59 -3.06 8.82
C ILE A 129 0.87 -2.95 8.34
N ILE A 130 1.07 -2.48 7.11
CA ILE A 130 2.42 -2.37 6.53
C ILE A 130 3.25 -1.30 7.24
N ILE A 131 2.64 -0.17 7.63
CA ILE A 131 3.32 0.85 8.42
C ILE A 131 3.68 0.30 9.81
N ASP A 132 2.78 -0.46 10.45
CA ASP A 132 3.05 -1.12 11.73
C ASP A 132 4.22 -2.10 11.65
N PHE A 133 4.28 -2.88 10.58
CA PHE A 133 5.42 -3.77 10.30
C PHE A 133 6.74 -2.99 10.25
N MET A 134 6.78 -1.86 9.55
CA MET A 134 8.00 -1.03 9.45
C MET A 134 8.39 -0.42 10.79
N ASN A 135 7.41 0.02 11.57
CA ASN A 135 7.65 0.54 12.91
C ASN A 135 8.22 -0.55 13.84
N LYS A 136 7.62 -1.74 13.87
CA LYS A 136 8.04 -2.85 14.75
C LYS A 136 9.43 -3.40 14.38
N ASN A 137 9.73 -3.53 13.09
CA ASN A 137 10.97 -4.17 12.64
C ASN A 137 12.16 -3.21 12.51
N TYR A 138 11.90 -1.92 12.31
CA TYR A 138 12.94 -0.94 12.00
C TYR A 138 12.89 0.32 12.85
N GLY A 139 11.94 0.44 13.79
CA GLY A 139 11.79 1.62 14.64
C GLY A 139 11.39 2.87 13.87
N VAL A 140 10.88 2.75 12.63
CA VAL A 140 10.51 3.91 11.81
C VAL A 140 9.24 4.53 12.36
N GLU A 141 9.30 5.83 12.65
CA GLU A 141 8.16 6.59 13.12
C GLU A 141 7.43 7.28 11.97
N PHE A 142 6.09 7.25 12.06
CA PHE A 142 5.17 7.89 11.12
C PHE A 142 4.20 8.76 11.90
N SER A 143 4.01 9.99 11.44
CA SER A 143 2.93 10.84 11.93
C SER A 143 1.59 10.27 11.49
N LYS A 144 0.53 10.46 12.30
CA LYS A 144 -0.81 10.03 11.90
C LYS A 144 -1.30 10.85 10.70
N THR A 145 -1.66 10.15 9.63
CA THR A 145 -2.21 10.76 8.42
C THR A 145 -3.70 11.04 8.61
N LYS A 146 -4.13 12.28 8.40
CA LYS A 146 -5.55 12.66 8.47
C LYS A 146 -6.26 12.22 7.18
N ILE A 147 -7.39 11.54 7.34
CA ILE A 147 -8.20 11.04 6.23
C ILE A 147 -9.69 11.12 6.55
N TYR A 148 -10.50 11.42 5.54
CA TYR A 148 -11.96 11.38 5.56
C TYR A 148 -12.48 10.32 4.59
N CYS A 149 -13.32 9.43 5.09
CA CYS A 149 -14.13 8.50 4.31
C CYS A 149 -15.31 8.06 5.18
N ILE A 150 -16.53 8.14 4.64
CA ILE A 150 -17.73 7.76 5.41
C ILE A 150 -17.66 6.30 5.88
N ASP A 151 -17.08 5.41 5.07
CA ASP A 151 -16.94 3.97 5.37
C ASP A 151 -15.87 3.67 6.45
N LEU A 152 -15.05 4.66 6.81
CA LEU A 152 -14.07 4.57 7.90
C LEU A 152 -14.64 5.04 9.25
N LYS A 153 -15.85 5.61 9.28
CA LYS A 153 -16.44 6.15 10.51
C LYS A 153 -16.53 5.07 11.60
N GLY A 154 -16.03 5.39 12.79
CA GLY A 154 -16.03 4.48 13.95
C GLY A 154 -14.94 3.40 13.92
N ARG A 155 -14.05 3.41 12.92
CA ARG A 155 -12.88 2.51 12.88
C ARG A 155 -11.66 3.22 13.46
N GLU A 156 -10.81 2.45 14.15
CA GLU A 156 -9.56 2.93 14.71
C GLU A 156 -8.37 2.37 13.93
N PHE A 157 -7.35 3.21 13.74
CA PHE A 157 -6.11 2.88 13.06
C PHE A 157 -4.92 3.44 13.83
N LYS A 158 -3.78 2.77 13.75
CA LYS A 158 -2.58 3.20 14.47
C LYS A 158 -1.93 4.41 13.82
N TYR A 159 -1.96 4.49 12.49
CA TYR A 159 -1.27 5.51 11.70
C TYR A 159 -2.20 6.43 10.92
N PHE A 160 -3.51 6.31 11.12
CA PHE A 160 -4.50 7.17 10.48
C PHE A 160 -5.44 7.79 11.52
N THR A 161 -5.78 9.06 11.29
CA THR A 161 -6.84 9.75 12.04
C THR A 161 -8.03 9.93 11.11
N VAL A 162 -9.12 9.24 11.40
CA VAL A 162 -10.38 9.39 10.65
C VAL A 162 -11.04 10.68 11.10
N THR A 163 -11.10 11.67 10.20
CA THR A 163 -11.78 12.93 10.46
C THR A 163 -13.27 12.79 10.18
N THR A 164 -14.08 13.61 10.84
CA THR A 164 -15.47 13.84 10.46
C THR A 164 -15.52 15.13 9.64
N SER A 165 -16.12 15.07 8.45
CA SER A 165 -16.45 16.24 7.63
C SER A 165 -17.28 17.27 8.39
#